data_AF-A0A1J5IA58-F1
#
_entry.id   AF-A0A1J5IA58-F1
#
_cell.length_a   1.000
_cell.length_b   1.000
_cell.length_c   1.000
_cell.angle_alpha   90.00
_cell.angle_beta   90.00
_cell.angle_gamma   90.00
#
_symmetry.space_group_name_H-M   'P 1'
#
loop_
_entity.id
_entity.type
_entity.pdbx_description
1 polymer ?
#
loop_
_entity_poly.entity_id
_entity_poly.type
_entity_poly.pdbx_seq_one_letter_code
_entity_poly.pdbx_strand_id
1 'polypeptide(L)'
;MSDTPTQIKQRYEEMLLSRTPSERLRMASRMYDSGRKLVISGIKIGRQPLNPSQLRGQLFLRMYGSDFTAAEIERIINRIPNMQLDTDSKWNMASSIFP
;
A
#
# COMPACT_ATOMS: atom_id res chain seq x y z
N MET A 1 -11.90 1.39 14.06
CA MET A 1 -13.27 0.92 13.77
C MET A 1 -14.12 1.02 15.03
N SER A 2 -14.31 2.24 15.55
CA SER A 2 -15.23 2.52 16.67
C SER A 2 -16.67 2.70 16.19
N ASP A 3 -16.87 2.89 14.88
CA ASP A 3 -18.19 3.16 14.28
C ASP A 3 -19.01 1.89 14.03
N THR A 4 -18.45 0.71 14.31
CA THR A 4 -19.17 -0.56 14.19
C THR A 4 -19.72 -0.96 15.56
N PRO A 5 -21.05 -1.02 15.76
CA PRO A 5 -21.64 -1.46 17.02
C PRO A 5 -21.14 -2.84 17.44
N THR A 6 -20.90 -3.05 18.74
CA THR A 6 -20.32 -4.29 19.29
C THR A 6 -21.04 -5.55 18.83
N GLN A 7 -22.38 -5.53 18.81
CA GLN A 7 -23.20 -6.65 18.34
C GLN A 7 -22.93 -7.04 16.88
N ILE A 8 -22.63 -6.07 16.01
CA ILE A 8 -22.31 -6.34 14.59
C ILE A 8 -20.92 -6.95 14.48
N LYS A 9 -19.95 -6.45 15.27
CA LYS A 9 -18.61 -7.01 15.34
C LYS A 9 -18.65 -8.48 15.79
N GLN A 10 -19.38 -8.78 16.86
CA GLN A 10 -19.55 -10.14 17.39
C GLN A 10 -20.17 -11.07 16.35
N ARG A 11 -21.27 -10.65 15.72
CA ARG A 11 -21.92 -11.44 14.66
C ARG A 11 -20.98 -11.71 13.48
N TYR A 12 -20.19 -10.71 13.08
CA TYR A 12 -19.20 -10.89 12.02
C TYR A 12 -18.11 -11.88 12.41
N GLU A 13 -17.60 -11.81 13.64
CA GLU A 13 -16.60 -12.74 14.18
C GLU A 13 -17.12 -14.17 14.23
N GLU A 14 -18.35 -14.39 14.71
CA GLU A 14 -19.02 -15.70 14.70
C GLU A 14 -19.14 -16.27 13.27
N MET A 15 -19.56 -15.44 12.31
CA MET A 15 -19.66 -15.83 10.89
C MET A 15 -18.30 -16.19 10.26
N LEU A 16 -17.21 -15.57 10.72
CA LEU A 16 -15.86 -15.92 10.28
C LEU A 16 -15.40 -17.22 10.93
N LEU A 17 -15.61 -17.38 12.23
CA LEU A 17 -15.15 -18.53 13.00
C LEU A 17 -15.91 -19.82 12.67
N SER A 18 -17.14 -19.72 12.16
CA SER A 18 -17.89 -20.88 11.63
C SER A 18 -17.30 -21.47 10.34
N ARG A 19 -16.38 -20.76 9.68
CA ARG A 19 -15.66 -21.24 8.49
C ARG A 19 -14.38 -21.97 8.86
N THR A 20 -13.92 -22.86 7.99
CA THR A 20 -12.63 -23.51 8.16
C THR A 20 -11.47 -22.50 8.04
N PRO A 21 -10.30 -22.78 8.66
CA PRO A 21 -9.12 -21.94 8.52
C PRO A 21 -8.70 -21.69 7.05
N SER A 22 -8.83 -22.69 6.19
CA SER A 22 -8.48 -22.59 4.77
C SER A 22 -9.43 -21.68 3.99
N GLU A 23 -10.73 -21.69 4.30
CA GLU A 23 -11.70 -20.77 3.72
C GLU A 23 -11.43 -19.32 4.14
N ARG A 24 -11.13 -19.09 5.43
CA ARG A 24 -10.74 -17.75 5.91
C ARG A 24 -9.51 -17.24 5.20
N LEU A 25 -8.48 -18.08 5.04
CA LEU A 25 -7.28 -17.74 4.28
C LEU A 25 -7.61 -17.38 2.83
N ARG A 26 -8.44 -18.19 2.15
CA ARG A 26 -8.86 -17.92 0.77
C ARG A 26 -9.58 -16.59 0.66
N MET A 27 -10.47 -16.26 1.60
CA MET A 27 -11.19 -14.99 1.63
C MET A 27 -10.22 -13.81 1.79
N ALA A 28 -9.31 -13.88 2.76
CA ALA A 28 -8.31 -12.84 2.99
C ALA A 28 -7.39 -12.65 1.78
N SER A 29 -6.90 -13.75 1.17
CA SER A 29 -6.06 -13.71 -0.01
C SER A 29 -6.76 -13.11 -1.23
N ARG A 30 -8.04 -13.41 -1.45
CA ARG A 30 -8.83 -12.79 -2.53
C ARG A 30 -8.99 -11.29 -2.33
N MET A 31 -9.30 -10.87 -1.10
CA MET A 31 -9.44 -9.45 -0.77
C MET A 31 -8.11 -8.71 -0.95
N TYR A 32 -7.00 -9.31 -0.52
CA TYR A 32 -5.67 -8.78 -0.72
C TYR A 32 -5.31 -8.65 -2.21
N ASP A 33 -5.56 -9.68 -3.02
CA ASP A 33 -5.27 -9.63 -4.46
C ASP A 33 -6.08 -8.53 -5.17
N SER A 34 -7.38 -8.42 -4.86
CA SER A 34 -8.23 -7.35 -5.38
C SER A 34 -7.71 -5.96 -4.97
N GLY A 35 -7.41 -5.75 -3.67
CA GLY A 35 -6.89 -4.49 -3.16
C GLY A 35 -5.55 -4.12 -3.80
N ARG A 36 -4.62 -5.08 -3.89
CA ARG A 36 -3.32 -4.91 -4.54
C ARG A 36 -3.47 -4.48 -6.00
N LYS A 37 -4.37 -5.12 -6.76
CA LYS A 37 -4.64 -4.76 -8.16
C LYS A 37 -5.17 -3.34 -8.29
N LEU A 38 -6.13 -2.94 -7.44
CA LEU A 38 -6.69 -1.59 -7.45
C LEU A 38 -5.63 -0.53 -7.17
N VAL A 39 -4.78 -0.74 -6.16
CA VAL A 39 -3.69 0.19 -5.83
C VAL A 39 -2.70 0.31 -6.98
N ILE A 40 -2.26 -0.82 -7.55
CA ILE A 40 -1.31 -0.82 -8.68
C ILE A 40 -1.92 -0.12 -9.90
N SER A 41 -3.19 -0.39 -10.22
CA SER A 41 -3.87 0.30 -11.32
C SER A 41 -3.91 1.80 -11.07
N GLY A 42 -4.30 2.22 -9.86
CA GLY A 42 -4.31 3.64 -9.49
C GLY A 42 -2.94 4.32 -9.55
N ILE A 43 -1.86 3.59 -9.27
CA ILE A 43 -0.48 4.08 -9.41
C ILE A 43 -0.09 4.28 -10.87
N LYS A 44 -0.60 3.45 -11.79
CA LYS A 44 -0.21 3.46 -13.20
C LYS A 44 -0.98 4.47 -14.06
N ILE A 45 -2.15 4.92 -13.61
CA ILE A 45 -2.99 5.87 -14.38
C ILE A 45 -2.20 7.16 -14.65
N GLY A 46 -2.11 7.55 -15.93
CA GLY A 46 -1.48 8.79 -16.36
C GLY A 46 0.04 8.84 -16.22
N ARG A 47 0.70 7.72 -15.89
CA ARG A 47 2.16 7.66 -15.71
C ARG A 47 2.84 6.87 -16.82
N GLN A 48 4.12 7.18 -17.02
CA GLN A 48 4.98 6.34 -17.85
C GLN A 48 5.11 4.93 -17.24
N PRO A 49 5.34 3.90 -18.08
CA PRO A 49 5.50 2.53 -17.60
C PRO A 49 6.59 2.41 -16.54
N LEU A 50 6.21 1.93 -15.36
CA LEU A 50 7.13 1.70 -14.24
C LEU A 50 7.75 0.32 -14.33
N ASN A 51 9.06 0.22 -14.09
CA ASN A 51 9.72 -1.06 -13.87
C ASN A 51 9.35 -1.64 -12.48
N PRO A 52 9.65 -2.92 -12.19
CA PRO A 52 9.28 -3.54 -10.91
C PRO A 52 9.82 -2.82 -9.67
N SER A 53 11.04 -2.28 -9.72
CA SER A 53 11.66 -1.56 -8.60
C SER A 53 11.01 -0.20 -8.35
N GLN A 54 10.63 0.50 -9.43
CA GLN A 54 9.89 1.75 -9.36
C GLN A 54 8.46 1.54 -8.84
N LEU A 55 7.79 0.48 -9.27
CA LEU A 55 6.47 0.13 -8.76
C LEU A 55 6.50 -0.16 -7.24
N ARG A 56 7.57 -0.80 -6.75
CA ARG A 56 7.77 -1.01 -5.30
C ARG A 56 7.94 0.33 -4.56
N GLY A 57 8.71 1.26 -5.11
CA GLY A 57 8.85 2.60 -4.54
C GLY A 57 7.52 3.35 -4.48
N GLN A 58 6.73 3.30 -5.55
CA GLN A 58 5.39 3.91 -5.59
C GLN A 58 4.41 3.27 -4.60
N LEU A 59 4.47 1.95 -4.43
CA LEU A 59 3.67 1.26 -3.42
C LEU A 59 4.07 1.72 -2.01
N PHE A 60 5.37 1.82 -1.72
CA PHE A 60 5.86 2.34 -0.44
C PHE A 60 5.33 3.76 -0.18
N LEU A 61 5.50 4.68 -1.14
CA LEU A 61 5.01 6.05 -1.00
C LEU A 61 3.49 6.15 -0.82
N ARG A 62 2.72 5.33 -1.55
CA ARG A 62 1.25 5.34 -1.43
C ARG A 62 0.78 4.86 -0.06
N MET A 63 1.46 3.89 0.53
CA MET A 63 1.04 3.25 1.77
C MET A 63 1.57 3.94 3.02
N TYR A 64 2.78 4.52 2.93
CA TYR A 64 3.53 5.03 4.09
C TYR A 64 4.18 6.39 3.86
N GLY A 65 4.06 6.99 2.67
CA GLY A 65 4.78 8.23 2.35
C GLY A 65 4.39 9.42 3.24
N SER A 66 3.20 9.40 3.84
CA SER A 66 2.77 10.41 4.81
C SER A 66 3.38 10.25 6.20
N ASP A 67 3.97 9.08 6.48
CA ASP A 67 4.45 8.73 7.82
C ASP A 67 5.92 9.11 8.02
N PHE A 68 6.58 9.59 6.97
CA PHE A 68 8.02 9.85 6.93
C PHE A 68 8.32 11.19 6.25
N THR A 69 9.39 11.83 6.70
CA THR A 69 9.98 12.99 6.01
C THR A 69 10.62 12.57 4.68
N ALA A 70 10.84 13.52 3.77
CA ALA A 70 11.54 13.26 2.49
C ALA A 70 12.92 12.60 2.71
N ALA A 71 13.67 13.06 3.72
CA ALA A 71 14.98 12.50 4.07
C ALA A 71 14.89 11.07 4.64
N GLU A 72 13.81 10.73 5.35
CA GLU A 72 13.56 9.35 5.80
C GLU A 72 13.18 8.44 4.65
N ILE A 73 12.29 8.90 3.76
CA ILE A 73 11.90 8.20 2.55
C ILE A 73 13.12 7.85 1.70
N GLU A 74 14.01 8.82 1.45
CA GLU A 74 15.22 8.59 0.67
C GLU A 74 16.14 7.55 1.33
N ARG A 75 16.35 7.66 2.65
CA ARG A 75 17.14 6.67 3.41
C ARG A 75 16.54 5.27 3.32
N ILE A 76 15.23 5.12 3.47
CA ILE A 76 14.53 3.83 3.42
C ILE A 76 14.66 3.22 2.01
N ILE A 77 14.42 4.00 0.97
CA ILE A 77 14.50 3.54 -0.43
C ILE A 77 15.91 3.07 -0.77
N ASN A 78 16.94 3.81 -0.33
CA ASN A 78 18.33 3.43 -0.57
C ASN A 78 18.79 2.19 0.21
N ARG A 79 18.10 1.81 1.29
CA ARG A 79 18.44 0.64 2.12
C ARG A 79 17.68 -0.62 1.73
N ILE A 80 16.52 -0.50 1.10
CA ILE A 80 15.71 -1.66 0.68
C ILE A 80 16.10 -2.08 -0.75
N PRO A 81 16.59 -3.31 -0.95
CA PRO A 81 16.99 -3.76 -2.27
C PRO A 81 15.80 -3.80 -3.23
N ASN A 82 16.06 -3.53 -4.51
CA ASN A 82 15.05 -3.51 -5.57
C ASN A 82 13.91 -2.50 -5.33
N MET A 83 14.17 -1.40 -4.63
CA MET A 83 13.24 -0.29 -4.51
C MET A 83 13.86 0.98 -5.09
N GLN A 84 13.14 1.66 -5.97
CA GLN A 84 13.61 2.87 -6.64
C GLN A 84 12.46 3.86 -6.78
N LEU A 85 12.80 5.14 -6.86
CA LEU A 85 11.85 6.19 -7.25
C LEU A 85 11.91 6.40 -8.76
N ASP A 86 10.75 6.58 -9.37
CA ASP A 86 10.65 7.17 -10.71
C ASP A 86 11.01 8.66 -10.68
N THR A 87 11.27 9.19 -11.87
CA THR A 87 11.72 10.56 -12.08
C THR A 87 10.71 11.58 -11.55
N ASP A 88 9.41 11.37 -11.77
CA ASP A 88 8.35 12.30 -11.34
C ASP A 88 8.33 12.43 -9.81
N SER A 89 8.51 11.31 -9.11
CA SER A 89 8.49 11.27 -7.65
C SER A 89 9.74 11.86 -7.01
N LYS A 90 10.90 11.73 -7.66
CA LYS A 90 12.12 12.42 -7.22
C LYS A 90 11.98 13.94 -7.32
N TRP A 91 11.39 14.43 -8.41
CA TRP A 91 11.14 15.85 -8.59
C TRP A 91 10.20 16.42 -7.53
N ASN A 92 9.08 15.74 -7.26
CA ASN A 92 8.11 16.22 -6.27
C ASN A 92 8.70 16.29 -4.85
N MET A 93 9.61 15.38 -4.48
CA MET A 93 10.29 15.45 -3.18
C MET A 93 11.42 16.48 -3.13
N ALA A 94 12.10 16.74 -4.24
CA ALA A 94 13.09 17.81 -4.31
C ALA A 94 12.44 19.19 -4.21
N SER A 95 11.28 19.37 -4.86
CA SER A 95 10.51 20.62 -4.85
C SER A 95 9.81 20.91 -3.52
N SER A 96 9.57 19.92 -2.66
CA SER A 96 9.01 20.14 -1.32
C SER A 96 10.04 20.54 -0.26
N ILE A 97 11.33 20.54 -0.62
CA ILE A 97 12.44 20.96 0.25
C ILE A 97 12.80 22.44 0.06
N PHE A 98 12.41 23.05 -1.07
CA PHE A 98 12.58 24.47 -1.34
C PHE A 98 11.22 25.20 -1.19
N PRO A 99 11.11 26.24 -0.34
CA PRO A 99 9.88 27.00 -0.15
C PRO A 99 9.51 27.86 -1.36
#